data_AF-A0A0F4NFH2-F1
#
_entry.id   AF-A0A0F4NFH2-F1
#
_cell.length_a   1.000
_cell.length_b   1.000
_cell.length_c   1.000
_cell.angle_alpha   90.00
_cell.angle_beta   90.00
_cell.angle_gamma   90.00
#
_symmetry.space_group_name_H-M   'P 1'
#
loop_
_entity.id
_entity.type
_entity.pdbx_description
1 polymer ?
#
loop_
_entity_poly.entity_id
_entity_poly.type
_entity_poly.pdbx_seq_one_letter_code
_entity_poly.pdbx_strand_id
1 'polypeptide(L)'
;MLVKILKLLKCSIALFFILFVLNLLLSFTSIYNEMLFMFLAILFFLSAITIWFLPALIVCLNPNISRKGRIIYLSLVFPVFGGVIAYSILAKQIKV
;
A
#
# COMPACT_ATOMS: atom_id res chain seq x y z
N MET A 1 18.24 5.88 -0.35
CA MET A 1 16.96 6.17 0.36
C MET A 1 15.76 5.61 -0.40
N LEU A 2 15.60 5.95 -1.68
CA LEU A 2 14.51 5.51 -2.55
C LEU A 2 14.28 3.98 -2.57
N VAL A 3 15.34 3.17 -2.72
CA VAL A 3 15.26 1.70 -2.72
C VAL A 3 14.72 1.14 -1.40
N LYS A 4 15.03 1.77 -0.26
CA LYS A 4 14.49 1.37 1.05
C LYS A 4 12.98 1.64 1.12
N ILE A 5 12.54 2.81 0.66
CA ILE A 5 11.11 3.18 0.61
C ILE A 5 10.35 2.25 -0.35
N LEU A 6 10.96 1.88 -1.47
CA LEU A 6 10.36 0.97 -2.45
C LEU A 6 10.20 -0.47 -1.92
N LYS A 7 11.20 -0.96 -1.17
CA LYS A 7 11.08 -2.22 -0.42
C LYS A 7 9.99 -2.14 0.65
N LEU A 8 9.89 -1.02 1.36
CA LEU A 8 8.84 -0.80 2.36
C LEU A 8 7.44 -0.83 1.71
N LEU A 9 7.26 -0.16 0.57
CA LEU A 9 6.02 -0.18 -0.21
C LEU A 9 5.62 -1.61 -0.62
N LYS A 10 6.57 -2.43 -1.09
CA LYS A 10 6.33 -3.84 -1.40
C LYS A 10 5.83 -4.62 -0.17
N CYS A 11 6.49 -4.44 0.97
CA CYS A 11 6.10 -5.10 2.22
C CYS A 11 4.71 -4.65 2.70
N SER A 12 4.40 -3.35 2.61
CA SER A 12 3.09 -2.81 2.96
C SER A 12 1.97 -3.41 2.09
N ILE A 13 2.19 -3.50 0.77
CA ILE A 13 1.24 -4.13 -0.16
C ILE A 13 1.02 -5.61 0.21
N ALA A 14 2.09 -6.36 0.47
CA ALA A 14 1.98 -7.77 0.86
C ALA A 14 1.21 -7.93 2.19
N LEU A 15 1.49 -7.08 3.17
CA LEU A 15 0.85 -7.08 4.48
C LEU A 15 -0.65 -6.78 4.37
N PHE A 16 -1.04 -5.84 3.51
CA PHE A 16 -2.45 -5.55 3.22
C PHE A 16 -3.19 -6.78 2.68
N PHE A 17 -2.62 -7.50 1.71
CA PHE A 17 -3.26 -8.71 1.17
C PHE A 17 -3.33 -9.83 2.21
N ILE A 18 -2.32 -9.99 3.07
CA ILE A 18 -2.34 -10.97 4.16
C ILE A 18 -3.46 -10.64 5.15
N LEU A 19 -3.56 -9.38 5.58
CA LEU A 19 -4.63 -8.92 6.47
C LEU A 19 -6.01 -9.06 5.82
N PHE A 20 -6.13 -8.82 4.51
CA PHE A 20 -7.36 -9.02 3.76
C PHE A 20 -7.84 -10.47 3.83
N VAL A 21 -6.95 -11.43 3.53
CA VAL A 21 -7.27 -12.86 3.59
C VAL A 21 -7.60 -13.31 5.01
N LEU A 22 -6.84 -12.86 6.01
CA LEU A 22 -7.13 -13.15 7.42
C LEU A 22 -8.50 -12.62 7.85
N ASN A 23 -8.85 -11.39 7.47
CA ASN A 23 -10.12 -10.78 7.80
C ASN A 23 -11.29 -11.52 7.13
N LEU A 24 -11.13 -11.93 5.86
CA LEU A 24 -12.08 -12.81 5.16
C LEU A 24 -12.26 -14.15 5.88
N LEU A 25 -11.15 -14.80 6.26
CA LEU A 25 -11.18 -16.10 6.93
C LEU A 25 -11.87 -16.03 8.32
N LEU A 26 -11.61 -14.96 9.07
CA LEU A 26 -12.29 -14.66 10.34
C LEU A 26 -13.79 -14.43 10.11
N SER A 27 -14.17 -13.71 9.06
CA SER A 27 -15.58 -13.49 8.72
C SER A 27 -16.32 -14.79 8.38
N PHE A 28 -15.63 -15.81 7.84
CA PHE A 28 -16.25 -17.10 7.49
C PHE A 28 -16.30 -18.10 8.65
N THR A 29 -15.42 -17.98 9.64
CA THR A 29 -15.26 -19.01 10.68
C THR A 29 -16.27 -18.90 11.82
N SER A 30 -17.15 -17.89 11.85
CA SER A 30 -18.13 -17.63 12.94
C SER A 30 -17.50 -17.48 14.34
N ILE A 31 -16.18 -17.52 14.45
CA ILE A 31 -15.39 -17.21 15.65
C ILE A 31 -15.34 -15.69 15.75
N TYR A 32 -16.47 -15.10 16.15
CA TYR A 32 -16.63 -13.66 16.28
C TYR A 32 -16.01 -13.22 17.61
N ASN A 33 -14.72 -12.90 17.59
CA ASN A 33 -14.10 -12.15 18.67
C ASN A 33 -14.03 -10.68 18.25
N GLU A 34 -15.00 -9.89 18.71
CA GLU A 34 -15.18 -8.48 18.32
C GLU A 34 -13.91 -7.64 18.51
N MET A 35 -13.17 -7.90 19.59
CA MET A 35 -11.89 -7.23 19.88
C MET A 35 -10.82 -7.54 18.83
N LEU A 36 -10.74 -8.80 18.41
CA LEU A 36 -9.75 -9.28 17.43
C LEU A 36 -10.10 -8.76 16.03
N PHE A 37 -11.39 -8.75 15.68
CA PHE A 37 -11.90 -8.17 14.44
C PHE A 37 -11.63 -6.66 14.36
N MET A 38 -11.91 -5.91 15.44
CA MET A 38 -11.63 -4.47 15.50
C MET A 38 -10.13 -4.18 15.35
N PHE A 39 -9.27 -4.97 15.99
CA PHE A 39 -7.82 -4.81 15.88
C PHE A 39 -7.33 -5.08 14.45
N LEU A 40 -7.83 -6.15 13.80
CA LEU A 40 -7.53 -6.44 12.39
C LEU A 40 -8.02 -5.33 11.46
N ALA A 41 -9.22 -4.78 11.69
CA ALA A 41 -9.77 -3.71 10.89
C ALA A 41 -8.93 -2.43 10.98
N ILE A 42 -8.45 -2.08 12.18
CA ILE A 42 -7.55 -0.94 12.40
C ILE A 42 -6.21 -1.16 11.67
N LEU A 43 -5.61 -2.35 11.82
CA LEU A 43 -4.38 -2.72 11.10
C LEU A 43 -4.56 -2.67 9.58
N PHE A 44 -5.70 -3.15 9.10
CA PHE A 44 -6.04 -3.13 7.68
C PHE A 44 -6.12 -1.69 7.16
N PHE A 45 -6.79 -0.81 7.89
CA PHE A 45 -6.90 0.61 7.55
C PHE A 45 -5.53 1.33 7.55
N LEU A 46 -4.71 1.09 8.57
CA LEU A 46 -3.33 1.61 8.65
C LEU A 46 -2.47 1.14 7.47
N SER A 47 -2.60 -0.12 7.07
CA SER A 47 -1.89 -0.67 5.92
C SER A 47 -2.32 -0.02 4.60
N ALA A 48 -3.61 0.27 4.43
CA ALA A 48 -4.12 0.98 3.26
C ALA A 48 -3.61 2.42 3.19
N ILE A 49 -3.59 3.13 4.32
CA ILE A 49 -3.04 4.50 4.40
C ILE A 49 -1.55 4.52 4.08
N THR A 50 -0.77 3.55 4.58
CA THR A 50 0.67 3.49 4.29
C THR A 50 0.93 3.21 2.82
N ILE A 51 0.19 2.28 2.20
CA ILE A 51 0.28 2.02 0.75
C ILE A 51 -0.07 3.27 -0.08
N TRP A 52 -0.99 4.09 0.41
CA TRP A 52 -1.38 5.34 -0.23
C TRP A 52 -0.33 6.45 -0.06
N PHE A 53 0.21 6.62 1.15
CA PHE A 53 1.09 7.76 1.46
C PHE A 53 2.53 7.58 0.94
N LEU A 54 3.05 6.35 0.96
CA LEU A 54 4.43 6.08 0.54
C LEU A 54 4.74 6.50 -0.92
N PRO A 55 3.89 6.17 -1.92
CA PRO A 55 4.05 6.63 -3.29
C PRO A 55 4.05 8.15 -3.42
N ALA A 56 3.16 8.85 -2.70
CA ALA A 56 3.11 10.31 -2.70
C ALA A 56 4.43 10.92 -2.18
N LEU A 57 4.97 10.34 -1.11
CA LEU A 57 6.25 10.72 -0.53
C LEU A 57 7.41 10.51 -1.53
N ILE A 58 7.41 9.40 -2.28
CA ILE A 58 8.40 9.12 -3.33
C ILE A 58 8.34 10.16 -4.47
N VAL A 59 7.13 10.56 -4.88
CA VAL A 59 6.94 11.56 -5.93
C VAL A 59 7.41 12.94 -5.46
N CYS A 60 7.08 13.34 -4.22
CA CYS A 60 7.52 14.62 -3.65
C CYS A 60 9.05 14.71 -3.50
N LEU A 61 9.71 13.63 -3.11
CA LEU A 61 11.17 13.61 -2.92
C LEU A 61 11.97 13.53 -4.23
N ASN A 62 11.33 13.26 -5.37
CA ASN A 62 12.06 13.01 -6.61
C ASN A 62 11.43 13.72 -7.84
N PRO A 63 11.89 14.94 -8.17
CA PRO A 63 11.30 15.76 -9.23
C PRO A 63 11.42 15.12 -10.64
N ASN A 64 12.42 14.27 -10.87
CA ASN A 64 12.56 13.51 -12.13
C ASN A 64 11.44 12.47 -12.32
N ILE A 65 10.93 11.90 -11.23
CA ILE A 65 9.80 10.96 -11.25
C ILE A 65 8.49 11.74 -11.39
N SER A 66 8.41 12.97 -10.88
CA SER A 66 7.22 13.83 -10.90
C SER A 66 6.61 14.05 -12.29
N ARG A 67 7.42 14.10 -13.35
CA ARG A 67 6.92 14.26 -14.74
C ARG A 67 6.09 13.05 -15.21
N LYS A 68 6.41 11.84 -14.73
CA LYS A 68 5.60 10.61 -14.87
C LYS A 68 4.65 10.40 -13.69
N GLY A 69 4.88 11.13 -12.60
CA GLY A 69 4.15 11.11 -11.34
C GLY A 69 2.73 11.62 -11.43
N ARG A 70 2.33 12.37 -12.47
CA ARG A 70 0.91 12.71 -12.71
C ARG A 70 0.01 11.47 -12.83
N ILE A 71 0.52 10.39 -13.43
CA ILE A 71 -0.20 9.09 -13.51
C ILE A 71 -0.24 8.42 -12.12
N ILE A 72 0.81 8.59 -11.33
CA ILE A 72 0.90 8.10 -9.94
C ILE A 72 -0.05 8.90 -9.02
N TYR A 73 -0.23 10.20 -9.27
CA TYR A 73 -1.17 11.10 -8.59
C TYR A 73 -2.63 10.78 -8.94
N LEU A 74 -2.90 10.40 -10.18
CA LEU A 74 -4.20 9.88 -10.60
C LEU A 74 -4.48 8.50 -10.00
N SER A 75 -3.48 7.64 -9.89
CA SER A 75 -3.65 6.33 -9.26
C SER A 75 -3.86 6.45 -7.74
N LEU A 76 -3.29 7.48 -7.10
CA LEU A 76 -3.53 7.86 -5.70
C LEU A 76 -5.01 8.17 -5.38
N VAL A 77 -5.91 8.32 -6.35
CA VAL A 77 -7.36 8.43 -6.07
C VAL A 77 -7.90 7.12 -5.47
N PHE A 78 -7.29 5.97 -5.78
CA PHE A 78 -7.62 4.68 -5.18
C PHE A 78 -6.51 4.26 -4.21
N PRO A 79 -6.73 4.19 -2.89
CA PRO A 79 -5.67 4.02 -1.90
C PRO A 79 -4.76 2.81 -2.15
N VAL A 80 -5.37 1.65 -2.40
CA VAL A 80 -4.67 0.36 -2.53
C VAL A 80 -4.22 0.09 -3.96
N PHE A 81 -5.15 0.17 -4.92
CA PHE A 81 -4.84 -0.02 -6.35
C PHE A 81 -3.83 1.03 -6.83
N GLY A 82 -3.93 2.25 -6.32
CA GLY A 82 -2.99 3.33 -6.55
C GLY A 82 -1.58 3.03 -6.11
N GLY A 83 -1.41 2.49 -4.90
CA GLY A 83 -0.09 2.12 -4.40
C GLY A 83 0.52 0.93 -5.13
N VAL A 84 -0.28 -0.04 -5.55
CA VAL A 84 0.18 -1.17 -6.39
C VAL A 84 0.66 -0.68 -7.76
N ILE A 85 -0.14 0.14 -8.44
CA ILE A 85 0.22 0.73 -9.75
C ILE A 85 1.48 1.60 -9.61
N ALA A 86 1.55 2.41 -8.56
CA ALA A 86 2.71 3.23 -8.26
C ALA A 86 3.97 2.38 -8.05
N TYR A 87 3.88 1.29 -7.28
CA TYR A 87 4.98 0.35 -7.10
C TYR A 87 5.44 -0.23 -8.42
N SER A 88 4.53 -0.72 -9.27
CA SER A 88 4.88 -1.30 -10.58
C SER A 88 5.58 -0.30 -11.51
N ILE A 89 5.16 0.97 -11.49
CA ILE A 89 5.80 2.03 -12.29
C ILE A 89 7.17 2.39 -11.71
N LEU A 90 7.27 2.58 -10.39
CA LEU A 90 8.50 2.96 -9.69
C LEU A 90 9.57 1.86 -9.75
N ALA A 91 9.18 0.59 -9.60
CA ALA A 91 10.07 -0.57 -9.67
C ALA A 91 10.70 -0.74 -11.06
N LYS A 92 10.02 -0.31 -12.14
CA LYS A 92 10.58 -0.32 -13.51
C LYS A 92 11.53 0.84 -13.77
N GLN A 93 11.36 1.97 -13.08
CA GLN A 93 12.18 3.17 -13.30
C GLN A 93 13.44 3.18 -12.45
N ILE A 94 13.33 2.69 -11.23
CA ILE A 94 14.43 2.51 -10.31
C ILE A 94 14.92 1.11 -10.61
N LYS A 95 15.87 0.97 -11.54
CA LYS A 95 16.59 -0.29 -11.78
C LYS A 95 17.17 -0.74 -10.43
N VAL A 96 16.45 -1.62 -9.74
CA VAL A 96 16.98 -2.41 -8.62
C VAL A 96 17.66 -3.62 -9.23
#